data_AF-A0A5K1EEP5-F1
#
_entry.id   AF-A0A5K1EEP5-F1
#
_cell.length_a   1.000
_cell.length_b   1.000
_cell.length_c   1.000
_cell.angle_alpha   90.00
_cell.angle_beta   90.00
_cell.angle_gamma   90.00
#
_symmetry.space_group_name_H-M   'P 1'
#
loop_
_entity.id
_entity.type
_entity.pdbx_description
1 polymer ?
#
loop_
_entity_poly.entity_id
_entity_poly.type
_entity_poly.pdbx_seq_one_letter_code
_entity_poly.pdbx_strand_id
1 'polypeptide(L)'
;VAALRKLTREDLIEFFDTYIKVGSPQRKKLSVQVFGGRHSSEYNGAVCNEHDSSVYCIDDIFSFRKSQALYGSVRGGIGLVRL
;
A
#
# COMPACT_ATOMS: atom_id res chain seq x y z
N VAL A 1 -2.75 -25.72 1.57
CA VAL A 1 -1.96 -25.82 0.32
C VAL A 1 -2.79 -26.20 -0.91
N ALA A 2 -3.94 -26.88 -0.77
CA ALA A 2 -4.76 -27.32 -1.91
C ALA A 2 -5.13 -26.21 -2.92
N ALA A 3 -5.44 -24.99 -2.44
CA ALA A 3 -5.75 -23.86 -3.31
C ALA A 3 -4.54 -23.40 -4.15
N LEU A 4 -3.36 -23.31 -3.54
CA LEU A 4 -2.13 -22.91 -4.23
C LEU A 4 -1.73 -23.90 -5.33
N ARG A 5 -2.03 -25.19 -5.15
CA ARG A 5 -1.76 -26.23 -6.17
C ARG A 5 -2.64 -26.12 -7.41
N LYS A 6 -3.73 -25.35 -7.36
CA LYS A 6 -4.65 -25.14 -8.48
C LYS A 6 -4.33 -23.88 -9.29
N LEU A 7 -3.41 -23.03 -8.80
CA LEU A 7 -3.05 -21.78 -9.47
C LEU A 7 -2.34 -22.07 -10.78
N THR A 8 -2.76 -21.36 -11.82
CA THR A 8 -2.15 -21.37 -13.14
C THR A 8 -1.18 -20.20 -13.29
N ARG A 9 -0.42 -20.20 -14.38
CA ARG A 9 0.46 -19.08 -14.72
C ARG A 9 -0.36 -17.83 -15.03
N GLU A 10 -1.49 -18.02 -15.72
CA GLU A 10 -2.41 -16.99 -16.15
C GLU A 10 -3.02 -16.27 -14.93
N ASP A 11 -3.43 -17.02 -13.91
CA ASP A 11 -3.93 -16.45 -12.65
C ASP A 11 -2.90 -15.52 -11.98
N LEU A 12 -1.61 -15.88 -12.04
CA LEU A 12 -0.53 -15.09 -11.45
C LEU A 12 -0.22 -13.84 -12.28
N ILE A 13 -0.30 -13.93 -13.61
CA ILE A 13 -0.14 -12.78 -14.51
C ILE A 13 -1.28 -11.79 -14.28
N GLU A 14 -2.53 -12.26 -14.25
CA GLU A 14 -3.70 -11.43 -14.00
C GLU A 14 -3.60 -10.73 -12.64
N PHE A 15 -3.21 -11.47 -11.60
CA PHE A 15 -2.98 -10.89 -10.28
C PHE A 15 -1.91 -9.78 -10.30
N PHE A 16 -0.78 -10.00 -10.99
CA PHE A 16 0.29 -9.01 -11.11
C PHE A 16 -0.17 -7.76 -11.88
N ASP A 17 -0.77 -7.95 -13.05
CA ASP A 17 -1.27 -6.86 -13.90
C ASP A 17 -2.32 -6.03 -13.16
N THR A 18 -3.15 -6.68 -12.35
CA THR A 18 -4.23 -6.01 -11.61
C THR A 18 -3.73 -5.29 -10.36
N TYR A 19 -2.86 -5.89 -9.54
CA TYR A 19 -2.56 -5.33 -8.21
C TYR A 19 -1.15 -4.76 -8.05
N ILE A 20 -0.21 -5.09 -8.94
CA ILE A 20 1.22 -4.79 -8.75
C ILE A 20 1.78 -3.87 -9.84
N LYS A 21 1.37 -4.06 -11.09
CA LYS A 21 1.92 -3.36 -12.25
C LYS A 21 1.80 -1.84 -12.16
N VAL A 22 2.84 -1.14 -12.61
CA VAL A 22 2.85 0.32 -12.71
C VAL A 22 1.68 0.79 -13.59
N GLY A 23 0.93 1.77 -13.09
CA GLY A 23 -0.24 2.31 -13.78
C GLY A 23 -1.53 1.52 -13.60
N SER A 24 -1.53 0.38 -12.89
CA SER A 24 -2.79 -0.31 -12.61
C SER A 24 -3.70 0.51 -11.67
N PRO A 25 -5.00 0.65 -11.99
CA PRO A 25 -5.94 1.40 -11.15
C PRO A 25 -6.17 0.77 -9.78
N GLN A 26 -5.97 -0.55 -9.63
CA GLN A 26 -6.16 -1.23 -8.35
C GLN A 26 -4.87 -1.35 -7.52
N ARG A 27 -3.75 -0.84 -8.03
CA ARG A 27 -2.48 -0.86 -7.31
C ARG A 27 -2.53 0.08 -6.12
N LYS A 28 -2.29 -0.46 -4.93
CA LYS A 28 -2.07 0.31 -3.70
C LYS A 28 -0.59 0.26 -3.33
N LYS A 29 0.05 1.42 -3.21
CA LYS A 29 1.48 1.55 -2.88
C LYS A 29 1.64 2.51 -1.70
N LEU A 30 2.40 2.09 -0.70
CA LEU A 30 2.89 2.94 0.38
C LEU A 30 4.42 2.78 0.41
N SER A 31 5.14 3.86 0.68
CA SER A 31 6.60 3.84 0.79
C SER A 31 7.01 4.60 2.03
N VAL A 32 7.93 4.00 2.79
CA VAL A 32 8.49 4.60 4.01
C VAL A 32 9.96 4.83 3.74
N GLN A 33 10.41 6.06 3.91
CA GLN A 33 11.80 6.45 3.75
C GLN A 33 12.35 6.81 5.13
N VAL A 34 13.52 6.26 5.46
CA VAL A 34 14.19 6.50 6.74
C VAL A 34 15.57 7.06 6.43
N PHE A 35 15.84 8.27 6.93
CA PHE A 35 17.09 8.97 6.70
C PHE A 35 17.90 9.01 7.99
N GLY A 36 19.18 8.64 7.90
CA GLY A 36 20.13 8.81 9.01
C GLY A 36 20.55 10.28 9.16
N GLY A 37 21.12 10.65 10.31
CA GLY A 37 21.46 12.06 10.59
C GLY A 37 22.44 12.70 9.58
N ARG A 38 23.28 11.90 8.90
CA ARG A 38 24.18 12.37 7.84
C ARG A 38 23.47 12.62 6.50
N HIS A 39 22.21 12.21 6.37
CA HIS A 39 21.39 12.27 5.15
C HIS A 39 20.27 13.30 5.25
N SER A 40 20.49 14.38 6.02
CA SER A 40 19.51 15.44 6.22
C SER A 40 19.22 16.22 4.94
N SER A 41 20.20 16.36 4.04
CA SER A 41 20.02 16.96 2.71
C SER A 41 19.02 16.18 1.85
N GLU A 42 19.12 14.86 1.85
CA GLU A 42 18.29 13.95 1.09
C GLU A 42 16.87 13.91 1.66
N TYR A 43 16.74 13.95 2.99
CA TYR A 43 15.44 14.11 3.66
C TYR A 43 14.75 15.41 3.23
N ASN A 44 15.43 16.54 3.30
CA ASN A 44 14.87 17.83 2.90
C ASN A 44 14.49 17.82 1.40
N GLY A 45 15.32 17.22 0.56
CA GLY A 45 14.98 17.00 -0.85
C GLY A 45 13.72 16.16 -1.01
N ALA A 46 13.59 15.03 -0.31
CA ALA A 46 12.42 14.16 -0.41
C ALA A 46 11.12 14.85 0.07
N VAL A 47 11.19 15.68 1.11
CA VAL A 47 10.04 16.44 1.62
C VAL A 47 9.66 17.60 0.68
N CYS A 48 10.64 18.29 0.08
CA CYS A 48 10.38 19.43 -0.80
C CYS A 48 9.98 19.05 -2.24
N ASN A 49 10.14 17.77 -2.64
CA ASN A 49 9.80 17.28 -3.99
C ASN A 49 8.32 16.88 -4.14
N GLU A 50 7.39 17.61 -3.52
CA GLU A 50 5.93 17.50 -3.78
C GLU A 50 5.54 17.78 -5.24
N HIS A 51 6.52 18.15 -6.09
CA HIS A 51 6.34 18.47 -7.50
C HIS A 51 6.17 17.26 -8.43
N ASP A 52 6.42 16.02 -7.98
CA ASP A 52 6.02 14.84 -8.73
C ASP A 52 4.54 14.54 -8.49
N SER A 53 3.68 14.98 -9.42
CA SER A 53 2.20 14.90 -9.37
C SER A 53 1.60 13.50 -9.14
N SER A 54 2.43 12.46 -9.04
CA SER A 54 2.02 11.07 -8.84
C SER A 54 2.24 10.54 -7.42
N VAL A 55 2.89 11.30 -6.52
CA VAL A 55 3.21 10.88 -5.16
C VAL A 55 2.62 11.85 -4.15
N TYR A 56 1.82 11.33 -3.23
CA TYR A 56 1.28 12.09 -2.10
C TYR A 56 2.19 11.88 -0.87
N CYS A 57 2.78 12.96 -0.36
CA CYS A 57 3.56 12.93 0.87
C CYS A 57 2.62 12.92 2.08
N ILE A 58 2.93 12.09 3.07
CA ILE A 58 2.17 12.01 4.33
C ILE A 58 2.99 12.70 5.41
N ASP A 59 2.53 13.87 5.83
CA ASP A 59 3.12 14.71 6.88
C ASP A 59 2.52 14.41 8.26
N ASP A 60 1.20 14.20 8.33
CA ASP A 60 0.48 13.78 9.53
C ASP A 60 -0.20 12.40 9.34
N ILE A 61 0.38 11.40 10.02
CA ILE A 61 -0.13 10.03 10.02
C ILE A 61 -1.55 9.92 10.58
N PHE A 62 -1.96 10.78 11.52
CA PHE A 62 -3.29 10.72 12.12
C PHE A 62 -4.36 11.21 11.15
N SER A 63 -4.12 12.34 10.48
CA SER A 63 -5.00 12.84 9.43
C SER A 63 -5.07 11.88 8.24
N PHE A 64 -3.94 11.32 7.80
CA PHE A 64 -3.93 10.30 6.76
C PHE A 64 -4.77 9.07 7.14
N ARG A 65 -4.61 8.55 8.36
CA ARG A 65 -5.39 7.40 8.81
C ARG A 65 -6.90 7.69 8.83
N LYS A 66 -7.31 8.90 9.23
CA LYS A 66 -8.73 9.31 9.26
C LYS A 66 -9.33 9.49 7.87
N SER A 67 -8.52 9.82 6.85
CA SER A 67 -9.00 10.03 5.47
C SER A 67 -9.21 8.73 4.69
N GLN A 68 -8.67 7.61 5.17
CA GLN A 68 -8.76 6.31 4.51
C GLN A 68 -9.87 5.43 5.08
N ALA A 69 -10.58 4.71 4.20
CA ALA A 69 -11.48 3.65 4.62
C ALA A 69 -10.68 2.49 5.26
N LEU A 70 -11.17 1.98 6.39
CA LEU A 70 -10.58 0.81 7.04
C LEU A 70 -11.15 -0.47 6.45
N TYR A 71 -10.28 -1.45 6.23
CA TYR A 71 -10.73 -2.79 5.86
C TYR A 71 -11.56 -3.40 7.00
N GLY A 72 -12.61 -4.13 6.62
CA GLY A 72 -13.41 -4.87 7.58
C GLY A 72 -12.57 -5.90 8.33
N SER A 73 -12.91 -6.16 9.59
CA SER A 73 -12.27 -7.21 10.36
C SER A 73 -12.47 -8.56 9.65
N VAL A 74 -11.37 -9.29 9.44
CA VAL A 74 -11.44 -10.65 8.93
C VAL A 74 -12.12 -11.49 10.00
N ARG A 75 -13.39 -11.85 9.77
CA ARG A 75 -14.07 -12.81 10.63
C ARG A 75 -13.29 -14.12 10.58
N GLY A 76 -12.66 -14.48 11.70
CA GLY A 76 -12.26 -15.86 11.95
C GLY A 76 -13.46 -16.78 11.73
N GLY A 77 -13.22 -17.99 11.21
CA GLY A 77 -14.28 -18.91 10.84
C GLY A 77 -15.39 -19.05 11.89
N ILE A 78 -16.64 -19.13 11.39
CA ILE A 78 -17.88 -19.52 12.08
C ILE A 78 -17.94 -19.14 13.57
N GLY A 79 -18.13 -17.84 13.83
CA GLY A 79 -18.42 -17.35 15.17
C GLY A 79 -18.59 -15.85 15.13
N LEU A 80 -19.81 -15.39 15.37
CA LEU A 80 -20.18 -13.98 15.49
C LEU A 80 -19.12 -13.14 16.20
N VAL A 81 -18.69 -12.07 15.55
CA VAL A 81 -18.64 -10.78 16.25
C VAL A 81 -19.11 -9.69 15.31
N ARG A 82 -20.14 -9.02 15.79
CA ARG A 82 -20.76 -7.82 15.26
C ARG A 82 -20.67 -6.82 16.42
N LEU A 83 -19.98 -5.72 16.21
CA LEU A 83 -20.24 -4.43 16.85
C LEU A 83 -19.97 -3.37 15.78
#